data_AF-A0A0F9Q4Z3-F1
#
_entry.id   AF-A0A0F9Q4Z3-F1
#
_cell.length_a   1.000
_cell.length_b   1.000
_cell.length_c   1.000
_cell.angle_alpha   90.00
_cell.angle_beta   90.00
_cell.angle_gamma   90.00
#
_symmetry.space_group_name_H-M   'P 1'
#
loop_
_entity.id
_entity.type
_entity.pdbx_description
1 polymer ?
#
loop_
_entity_poly.entity_id
_entity_poly.type
_entity_poly.pdbx_seq_one_letter_code
_entity_poly.pdbx_strand_id
1 'polypeptide(L)'
;MYTETSTEDKTELLRSSVAIVIPALQAIVSGLLAGLAAGSLAPLVDLPSLDTFLVVSSLIAMFAWFNLLRAWREAIIPTYDKPTHRGYNSNVRLEIGRENSTSIVNLPVSRTDLKTLAMGLDSGLSFSESSWTGRGALFSRSEFRQLRDVMIKRKLLQWVNPYARAQGLELTRTGRAVMRYLSDHSPTLSQLDIES
;
A
#
# COMPACT_ATOMS: atom_id res chain seq x y z
N MET A 1 14.53 31.37 5.42
CA MET A 1 13.74 30.46 4.58
C MET A 1 14.19 29.04 4.86
N TYR A 2 13.79 28.49 6.01
CA TYR A 2 14.00 27.12 6.48
C TYR A 2 13.05 26.93 7.67
N THR A 3 12.55 25.71 7.90
CA THR A 3 11.67 25.24 9.01
C THR A 3 10.18 25.01 8.70
N GLU A 4 9.83 24.24 7.66
CA GLU A 4 8.48 23.64 7.57
C GLU A 4 8.48 22.11 7.46
N THR A 5 9.64 21.49 7.17
CA THR A 5 9.75 20.03 6.99
C THR A 5 9.79 19.22 8.29
N SER A 6 10.07 19.83 9.45
CA SER A 6 10.28 19.06 10.69
C SER A 6 8.99 18.60 11.38
N THR A 7 7.85 19.25 11.11
CA THR A 7 6.57 18.93 11.77
C THR A 7 5.82 17.81 11.06
N GLU A 8 5.92 17.76 9.72
CA GLU A 8 5.21 16.80 8.89
C GLU A 8 5.79 15.37 9.08
N ASP A 9 7.11 15.25 9.09
CA ASP A 9 7.83 13.99 9.35
C ASP A 9 7.48 13.36 10.72
N LYS A 10 7.37 14.19 11.77
CA LYS A 10 6.95 13.72 13.10
C LYS A 10 5.52 13.20 13.09
N THR A 11 4.62 13.84 12.34
CA THR A 11 3.22 13.40 12.27
C THR A 11 3.04 12.10 11.49
N GLU A 12 3.84 11.86 10.46
CA GLU A 12 3.85 10.58 9.73
C GLU A 12 4.44 9.45 10.57
N LEU A 13 5.56 9.69 11.27
CA LEU A 13 6.15 8.72 12.20
C LEU A 13 5.17 8.35 13.32
N LEU A 14 4.43 9.33 13.85
CA LEU A 14 3.39 9.09 14.85
C LEU A 14 2.22 8.29 14.27
N ARG A 15 1.73 8.61 13.06
CA ARG A 15 0.67 7.82 12.40
C ARG A 15 1.08 6.37 12.15
N SER A 16 2.29 6.16 11.65
CA SER A 16 2.85 4.83 11.39
C SER A 16 2.98 4.01 12.69
N SER A 17 3.49 4.65 13.75
CA SER A 17 3.63 4.00 15.06
C SER A 17 2.27 3.65 15.68
N VAL A 18 1.30 4.56 15.61
CA VAL A 18 -0.05 4.35 16.16
C VAL A 18 -0.77 3.17 15.49
N ALA A 19 -0.57 2.98 14.17
CA ALA A 19 -1.15 1.88 13.41
C ALA A 19 -0.68 0.49 13.86
N ILE A 20 0.50 0.40 14.47
CA ILE A 20 1.09 -0.86 14.96
C ILE A 20 0.80 -1.04 16.45
N VAL A 21 0.85 0.05 17.22
CA VAL A 21 0.74 0.01 18.69
C VAL A 21 -0.68 -0.33 19.16
N ILE A 22 -1.72 0.22 18.52
CA ILE A 22 -3.12 -0.01 18.94
C ILE A 22 -3.51 -1.50 18.84
N PRO A 23 -3.28 -2.19 17.70
CA PRO A 23 -3.62 -3.61 17.61
C PRO A 23 -2.79 -4.48 18.58
N ALA A 24 -1.59 -4.04 18.96
CA ALA A 24 -0.69 -4.80 19.82
C ALA A 24 -1.22 -4.81 21.25
N LEU A 25 -1.60 -3.62 21.73
CA LEU A 25 -2.26 -3.45 23.02
C LEU A 25 -3.55 -4.27 23.08
N GLN A 26 -4.39 -4.21 22.04
CA GLN A 26 -5.63 -4.98 22.00
C GLN A 26 -5.40 -6.50 22.02
N ALA A 27 -4.38 -6.99 21.32
CA ALA A 27 -4.03 -8.40 21.32
C ALA A 27 -3.52 -8.88 22.70
N ILE A 28 -2.71 -8.06 23.38
CA ILE A 28 -2.22 -8.35 24.73
C ILE A 28 -3.40 -8.44 25.71
N VAL A 29 -4.30 -7.46 25.70
CA VAL A 29 -5.48 -7.45 26.58
C VAL A 29 -6.36 -8.68 26.34
N SER A 30 -6.59 -9.03 25.07
CA SER A 30 -7.39 -10.21 24.69
C SER A 30 -6.75 -11.52 25.18
N GLY A 31 -5.43 -11.66 25.01
CA GLY A 31 -4.69 -12.83 25.49
C GLY A 31 -4.71 -12.95 27.01
N LEU A 32 -4.50 -11.85 27.74
CA LEU A 32 -4.53 -11.87 29.21
C LEU A 32 -5.90 -12.29 29.77
N LEU A 33 -6.99 -11.73 29.23
CA LEU A 33 -8.35 -12.09 29.65
C LEU A 33 -8.66 -13.57 29.41
N ALA A 34 -8.29 -14.08 28.23
CA ALA A 34 -8.52 -15.48 27.90
C ALA A 34 -7.64 -16.43 28.73
N GLY A 35 -6.40 -16.03 29.01
CA GLY A 35 -5.54 -16.73 29.96
C GLY A 35 -6.17 -16.82 31.35
N LEU A 36 -6.66 -15.70 31.91
CA LEU A 36 -7.30 -15.67 33.23
C LEU A 36 -8.51 -16.61 33.30
N ALA A 37 -9.33 -16.61 32.24
CA ALA A 37 -10.46 -17.52 32.14
C ALA A 37 -10.01 -19.00 32.09
N ALA A 38 -8.99 -19.33 31.31
CA ALA A 38 -8.49 -20.70 31.21
C ALA A 38 -7.78 -21.17 32.50
N GLY A 39 -6.96 -20.31 33.11
CA GLY A 39 -6.26 -20.60 34.35
C GLY A 39 -7.20 -20.80 35.55
N SER A 40 -8.34 -20.09 35.58
CA SER A 40 -9.36 -20.30 36.63
C SER A 40 -10.15 -21.60 36.46
N LEU A 41 -10.27 -22.12 35.23
CA LEU A 41 -10.93 -23.40 34.93
C LEU A 41 -9.99 -24.62 34.99
N ALA A 42 -8.68 -24.42 34.90
CA ALA A 42 -7.67 -25.49 34.89
C ALA A 42 -7.76 -26.49 36.07
N PRO A 43 -8.06 -26.06 37.33
CA PRO A 43 -8.22 -27.00 38.44
C PRO A 43 -9.38 -27.97 38.30
N LEU A 44 -10.38 -27.68 37.45
CA LEU A 44 -11.53 -28.56 37.22
C LEU A 44 -11.19 -29.78 36.35
N VAL A 45 -10.02 -29.77 35.71
CA VAL A 45 -9.54 -30.81 34.79
C VAL A 45 -8.15 -31.32 35.20
N ASP A 46 -7.76 -31.12 36.46
CA ASP A 46 -6.47 -31.53 37.03
C ASP A 46 -5.24 -30.97 36.29
N LEU A 47 -5.36 -29.78 35.68
CA LEU A 47 -4.25 -29.10 35.01
C LEU A 47 -3.58 -28.05 35.91
N PRO A 48 -2.26 -27.83 35.77
CA PRO A 48 -1.56 -26.74 36.46
C PRO A 48 -2.09 -25.38 35.99
N SER A 49 -2.64 -24.59 36.92
CA SER A 49 -3.31 -23.33 36.61
C SER A 49 -2.40 -22.26 36.01
N LEU A 50 -1.16 -22.16 36.50
CA LEU A 50 -0.18 -21.18 36.04
C LEU A 50 0.32 -21.50 34.62
N ASP A 51 0.68 -22.75 34.34
CA ASP A 51 1.13 -23.15 33.00
C ASP A 51 0.00 -23.03 31.98
N THR A 52 -1.21 -23.43 32.36
CA THR A 52 -2.40 -23.30 31.51
C THR A 52 -2.70 -21.83 31.19
N PHE A 53 -2.61 -20.95 32.18
CA PHE A 53 -2.74 -19.50 32.00
C PHE A 53 -1.71 -18.95 30.99
N LEU A 54 -0.43 -19.27 31.16
CA LEU A 54 0.66 -18.75 30.33
C LEU A 54 0.57 -19.23 28.89
N VAL A 55 0.30 -20.53 28.68
CA VAL A 55 0.19 -21.11 27.34
C VAL A 55 -1.02 -20.54 26.61
N VAL A 56 -2.19 -20.52 27.24
CA VAL A 56 -3.43 -20.05 26.60
C VAL A 56 -3.37 -18.56 26.31
N SER A 57 -2.89 -17.74 27.23
CA SER A 57 -2.73 -16.30 26.99
C SER A 57 -1.78 -15.98 25.85
N SER A 58 -0.65 -16.67 25.77
CA SER A 58 0.35 -16.48 24.71
C SER A 58 -0.20 -16.87 23.33
N LEU A 59 -0.87 -18.03 23.22
CA LEU A 59 -1.45 -18.49 21.96
C LEU A 59 -2.56 -17.56 21.47
N ILE A 60 -3.44 -17.11 22.37
CA ILE A 60 -4.54 -16.22 22.01
C ILE A 60 -4.03 -14.83 21.68
N ALA A 61 -3.05 -14.28 22.42
CA ALA A 61 -2.44 -13.00 22.08
C ALA A 61 -1.79 -13.05 20.68
N MET A 62 -1.03 -14.11 20.38
CA MET A 62 -0.40 -14.30 19.07
C MET A 62 -1.42 -14.40 17.94
N PHE A 63 -2.48 -15.19 18.14
CA PHE A 63 -3.55 -15.37 17.16
C PHE A 63 -4.36 -14.09 16.96
N ALA A 64 -4.71 -13.40 18.04
CA ALA A 64 -5.42 -12.12 18.00
C ALA A 64 -4.58 -11.06 17.27
N TRP A 65 -3.29 -10.94 17.60
CA TRP A 65 -2.37 -10.03 16.91
C TRP A 65 -2.32 -10.29 15.41
N PHE A 66 -2.17 -11.54 14.98
CA PHE A 66 -2.10 -11.87 13.56
C PHE A 66 -3.40 -11.54 12.81
N ASN A 67 -4.56 -11.83 13.40
CA ASN A 67 -5.85 -11.51 12.80
C ASN A 67 -6.13 -10.00 12.78
N LEU A 68 -5.79 -9.30 13.86
CA LEU A 68 -5.90 -7.84 13.94
C LEU A 68 -4.98 -7.16 12.94
N LEU A 69 -3.73 -7.61 12.80
CA LEU A 69 -2.78 -7.09 11.81
C LEU A 69 -3.31 -7.33 10.39
N ARG A 70 -3.91 -8.50 10.13
CA ARG A 70 -4.55 -8.79 8.85
C ARG A 70 -5.76 -7.86 8.60
N ALA A 71 -6.65 -7.71 9.57
CA ALA A 71 -7.82 -6.86 9.46
C ALA A 71 -7.44 -5.39 9.31
N TRP A 72 -6.45 -4.92 10.06
CA TRP A 72 -5.87 -3.58 9.92
C TRP A 72 -5.23 -3.38 8.56
N ARG A 73 -4.55 -4.38 8.00
CA ARG A 73 -4.07 -4.31 6.62
C ARG A 73 -5.22 -4.15 5.63
N GLU A 74 -6.34 -4.84 5.86
CA GLU A 74 -7.54 -4.70 5.03
C GLU A 74 -8.29 -3.36 5.26
N ALA A 75 -8.14 -2.73 6.43
CA ALA A 75 -8.82 -1.49 6.80
C ALA A 75 -8.01 -0.20 6.53
N ILE A 76 -6.66 -0.24 6.65
CA ILE A 76 -5.77 0.89 6.31
C ILE A 76 -5.61 1.03 4.80
N ILE A 77 -5.62 -0.08 4.05
CA ILE A 77 -5.93 0.02 2.62
C ILE A 77 -7.31 0.66 2.64
N PRO A 78 -7.44 1.95 2.25
CA PRO A 78 -8.73 2.61 2.27
C PRO A 78 -9.65 1.64 1.56
N THR A 79 -10.80 1.31 2.15
CA THR A 79 -11.86 0.62 1.42
C THR A 79 -12.19 1.58 0.30
N TYR A 80 -11.43 1.40 -0.77
CA TYR A 80 -11.40 2.22 -1.92
C TYR A 80 -12.76 1.92 -2.47
N ASP A 81 -13.67 2.87 -2.29
CA ASP A 81 -15.02 2.75 -2.81
C ASP A 81 -14.81 2.41 -4.27
N LYS A 82 -15.01 1.13 -4.61
CA LYS A 82 -14.52 0.57 -5.86
C LYS A 82 -15.11 1.49 -6.90
N PRO A 83 -14.32 2.24 -7.70
CA PRO A 83 -14.91 2.96 -8.81
C PRO A 83 -15.61 1.87 -9.63
N THR A 84 -16.94 1.88 -9.57
CA THR A 84 -17.83 0.86 -10.10
C THR A 84 -17.54 0.80 -11.59
N HIS A 85 -16.66 -0.11 -12.03
CA HIS A 85 -16.02 -0.19 -13.36
C HIS A 85 -16.65 0.80 -14.36
N ARG A 86 -16.34 2.09 -14.19
CA ARG A 86 -17.03 3.15 -14.92
C ARG A 86 -16.23 3.26 -16.19
N GLY A 87 -16.75 2.62 -17.22
CA GLY A 87 -16.01 2.16 -18.39
C GLY A 87 -14.87 3.06 -18.84
N TYR A 88 -13.68 2.48 -18.94
CA TYR A 88 -12.65 2.64 -19.98
C TYR A 88 -12.27 4.04 -20.51
N ASN A 89 -12.78 5.15 -19.95
CA ASN A 89 -12.69 6.48 -20.55
C ASN A 89 -12.21 7.58 -19.61
N SER A 90 -11.71 7.25 -18.41
CA SER A 90 -10.92 8.21 -17.64
C SER A 90 -9.47 8.14 -18.10
N ASN A 91 -9.15 8.81 -19.22
CA ASN A 91 -7.77 8.99 -19.64
C ASN A 91 -7.15 10.13 -18.82
N VAL A 92 -6.11 9.83 -18.04
CA VAL A 92 -5.35 10.87 -17.35
C VAL A 92 -4.26 11.36 -18.28
N ARG A 93 -4.38 12.63 -18.67
CA ARG A 93 -3.38 13.36 -19.43
C ARG A 93 -2.33 13.91 -18.46
N LEU A 94 -1.12 13.39 -18.55
CA LEU A 94 0.07 13.89 -17.86
C LEU A 94 0.89 14.71 -18.86
N GLU A 95 1.23 15.93 -18.49
CA GLU A 95 2.15 16.75 -19.25
C GLU A 95 3.51 16.66 -18.57
N ILE A 96 4.47 16.02 -19.22
CA ILE A 96 5.82 15.85 -18.67
C ILE A 96 6.69 16.90 -19.33
N GLY A 97 6.98 17.98 -18.62
CA GLY A 97 7.91 19.02 -19.03
C GLY A 97 9.36 18.52 -18.93
N ARG A 98 10.13 18.70 -20.00
CA ARG A 98 11.59 18.69 -20.01
C ARG A 98 12.01 20.02 -20.62
N GLU A 99 13.15 20.61 -20.21
CA GLU A 99 13.65 21.95 -20.58
C GLU A 99 13.24 22.49 -21.97
N ASN A 100 13.21 21.65 -23.02
CA ASN A 100 12.83 22.04 -24.39
C ASN A 100 11.70 21.18 -25.02
N SER A 101 11.00 20.34 -24.27
CA SER A 101 9.93 19.48 -24.80
C SER A 101 8.89 19.08 -23.74
N THR A 102 7.62 19.34 -24.02
CA THR A 102 6.49 18.80 -23.23
C THR A 102 5.98 17.53 -23.88
N SER A 103 6.04 16.40 -23.16
CA SER A 103 5.46 15.14 -23.61
C SER A 103 4.12 14.90 -22.94
N ILE A 104 3.06 14.83 -23.73
CA ILE A 104 1.72 14.49 -23.24
C ILE A 104 1.58 12.96 -23.21
N VAL A 105 1.32 12.42 -22.02
CA VAL A 105 1.10 10.98 -21.78
C VAL A 105 -0.32 10.75 -21.29
N ASN A 106 -1.11 10.01 -22.08
CA ASN A 106 -2.43 9.56 -21.67
C ASN A 106 -2.34 8.15 -21.07
N LEU A 107 -2.71 7.99 -19.80
CA LEU A 107 -2.78 6.69 -19.14
C LEU A 107 -4.24 6.21 -19.03
N PRO A 108 -4.53 4.93 -19.33
CA PRO A 108 -5.88 4.37 -19.33
C PRO A 108 -6.32 3.97 -17.92
N VAL A 109 -6.25 4.91 -16.98
CA VAL A 109 -6.52 4.67 -15.55
C VAL A 109 -7.10 5.93 -14.94
N SER A 110 -8.01 5.79 -13.98
CA SER A 110 -8.59 6.93 -13.29
C SER A 110 -7.55 7.71 -12.49
N ARG A 111 -7.80 9.00 -12.23
CA ARG A 111 -6.89 9.86 -11.44
C ARG A 111 -6.66 9.30 -10.05
N THR A 112 -7.75 8.85 -9.43
CA THR A 112 -7.72 8.28 -8.09
C THR A 112 -6.83 7.04 -8.12
N ASP A 113 -7.08 6.10 -9.04
CA ASP A 113 -6.34 4.83 -9.08
C ASP A 113 -4.87 5.05 -9.42
N LEU A 114 -4.57 6.03 -10.28
CA LEU A 114 -3.20 6.43 -10.59
C LEU A 114 -2.48 6.99 -9.37
N LYS A 115 -3.16 7.81 -8.54
CA LYS A 115 -2.60 8.33 -7.28
C LYS A 115 -2.33 7.20 -6.29
N THR A 116 -3.27 6.27 -6.15
CA THR A 116 -3.11 5.10 -5.26
C THR A 116 -1.96 4.20 -5.70
N LEU A 117 -1.83 4.00 -7.02
CA LEU A 117 -0.69 3.31 -7.61
C LEU A 117 0.62 4.03 -7.29
N ALA A 118 0.66 5.35 -7.50
CA ALA A 118 1.83 6.18 -7.21
C ALA A 118 2.26 6.12 -5.74
N MET A 119 1.33 6.26 -4.81
CA MET A 119 1.59 6.16 -3.36
C MET A 119 2.14 4.78 -2.97
N GLY A 120 1.57 3.70 -3.51
CA GLY A 120 2.10 2.37 -3.21
C GLY A 120 3.50 2.17 -3.79
N LEU A 121 3.79 2.70 -4.98
CA LEU A 121 5.13 2.61 -5.57
C LEU A 121 6.17 3.43 -4.79
N ASP A 122 5.82 4.63 -4.31
CA ASP A 122 6.73 5.46 -3.51
C ASP A 122 6.99 4.84 -2.12
N SER A 123 5.98 4.18 -1.52
CA SER A 123 6.16 3.37 -0.29
C SER A 123 6.90 2.05 -0.50
N GLY A 124 7.35 1.75 -1.72
CA GLY A 124 8.20 0.59 -2.03
C GLY A 124 7.47 -0.68 -2.46
N LEU A 125 6.15 -0.64 -2.72
CA LEU A 125 5.48 -1.77 -3.38
C LEU A 125 6.06 -1.99 -4.78
N SER A 126 6.24 -3.26 -5.15
CA SER A 126 6.74 -3.63 -6.47
C SER A 126 5.71 -3.36 -7.57
N PHE A 127 6.15 -2.96 -8.78
CA PHE A 127 5.30 -2.91 -9.97
C PHE A 127 5.05 -4.31 -10.57
N SER A 128 4.53 -5.24 -9.77
CA SER A 128 4.23 -6.62 -10.20
C SER A 128 2.72 -6.87 -10.32
N GLU A 129 2.30 -7.68 -11.29
CA GLU A 129 0.88 -8.00 -11.51
C GLU A 129 0.21 -8.57 -10.25
N SER A 130 0.93 -9.36 -9.45
CA SER A 130 0.42 -9.92 -8.18
C SER A 130 0.21 -8.89 -7.08
N SER A 131 0.91 -7.75 -7.11
CA SER A 131 0.76 -6.70 -6.08
C SER A 131 -0.46 -5.81 -6.35
N TRP A 132 -0.87 -5.69 -7.60
CA TRP A 132 -1.87 -4.72 -8.05
C TRP A 132 -3.15 -5.35 -8.61
N THR A 133 -3.19 -6.68 -8.73
CA THR A 133 -4.34 -7.43 -9.25
C THR A 133 -4.72 -8.57 -8.31
N GLY A 134 -5.98 -9.02 -8.38
CA GLY A 134 -6.49 -10.09 -7.53
C GLY A 134 -7.84 -9.73 -6.89
N ARG A 135 -8.28 -10.54 -5.93
CA ARG A 135 -9.54 -10.30 -5.23
C ARG A 135 -9.39 -9.08 -4.31
N GLY A 136 -10.13 -8.01 -4.62
CA GLY A 136 -10.09 -6.75 -3.86
C GLY A 136 -8.91 -5.83 -4.21
N ALA A 137 -8.16 -6.14 -5.27
CA ALA A 137 -7.05 -5.31 -5.72
C ALA A 137 -7.53 -4.09 -6.52
N LEU A 138 -6.61 -3.15 -6.75
CA LEU A 138 -6.85 -1.88 -7.45
C LEU A 138 -7.24 -2.08 -8.92
N PHE A 139 -6.62 -3.05 -9.61
CA PHE A 139 -6.87 -3.30 -11.03
C PHE A 139 -7.33 -4.73 -11.30
N SER A 140 -8.15 -4.91 -12.33
CA SER A 140 -8.26 -6.21 -12.99
C SER A 140 -6.94 -6.56 -13.69
N ARG A 141 -6.73 -7.85 -14.00
CA ARG A 141 -5.55 -8.31 -14.74
C ARG A 141 -5.41 -7.64 -16.10
N SER A 142 -6.52 -7.45 -16.82
CA SER A 142 -6.54 -6.80 -18.14
C SER A 142 -6.19 -5.31 -18.05
N GLU A 143 -6.76 -4.58 -17.08
CA GLU A 143 -6.49 -3.15 -16.88
C GLU A 143 -5.02 -2.92 -16.51
N PHE A 144 -4.49 -3.70 -15.57
CA PHE A 144 -3.09 -3.59 -15.17
C PHE A 144 -2.13 -3.83 -16.34
N ARG A 145 -2.41 -4.86 -17.16
CA ARG A 145 -1.58 -5.15 -18.35
C ARG A 145 -1.66 -4.02 -19.36
N GLN A 146 -2.83 -3.45 -19.61
CA GLN A 146 -2.97 -2.32 -20.53
C GLN A 146 -2.23 -1.09 -20.02
N LEU A 147 -2.38 -0.76 -18.74
CA LEU A 147 -1.65 0.34 -18.09
C LEU A 147 -0.14 0.13 -18.22
N ARG A 148 0.34 -1.07 -17.86
CA ARG A 148 1.75 -1.46 -17.99
C ARG A 148 2.24 -1.26 -19.42
N ASP A 149 1.51 -1.75 -20.42
CA ASP A 149 1.95 -1.70 -21.81
C ASP A 149 2.04 -0.25 -22.31
N VAL A 150 1.10 0.63 -21.89
CA VAL A 150 1.17 2.07 -22.15
C VAL A 150 2.36 2.71 -21.45
N MET A 151 2.62 2.39 -20.18
CA MET A 151 3.76 2.92 -19.43
C MET A 151 5.11 2.51 -20.02
N ILE A 152 5.24 1.26 -20.50
CA ILE A 152 6.43 0.79 -21.21
C ILE A 152 6.59 1.56 -22.53
N LYS A 153 5.51 1.67 -23.32
CA LYS A 153 5.51 2.43 -24.59
C LYS A 153 5.95 3.88 -24.41
N ARG A 154 5.67 4.46 -23.24
CA ARG A 154 6.00 5.84 -22.85
C ARG A 154 7.32 5.96 -22.10
N LYS A 155 8.10 4.88 -21.98
CA LYS A 155 9.40 4.83 -21.27
C LYS A 155 9.33 5.21 -19.79
N LEU A 156 8.17 5.00 -19.16
CA LEU A 156 8.00 5.16 -17.71
C LEU A 156 8.36 3.86 -16.96
N LEU A 157 8.20 2.72 -17.62
CA LEU A 157 8.64 1.41 -17.15
C LEU A 157 9.62 0.79 -18.13
N GLN A 158 10.49 -0.06 -17.60
CA GLN A 158 11.33 -0.94 -18.39
C GLN A 158 11.37 -2.33 -17.78
N TRP A 159 11.58 -3.34 -18.62
CA TRP A 159 11.87 -4.69 -18.15
C TRP A 159 13.24 -4.68 -17.50
N VAL A 160 13.35 -5.24 -16.28
CA VAL A 160 14.64 -5.38 -15.58
C VAL A 160 15.63 -6.13 -16.47
N ASN A 161 15.15 -7.20 -17.12
CA ASN A 161 15.87 -7.90 -18.15
C ASN A 161 14.96 -8.13 -19.36
N PRO A 162 15.26 -7.53 -20.53
CA PRO A 162 14.47 -7.69 -21.76
C PRO A 162 14.32 -9.14 -22.22
N TYR A 163 15.31 -9.98 -21.90
CA TYR A 163 15.36 -11.39 -22.28
C TYR A 163 14.76 -12.31 -21.22
N ALA A 164 14.54 -11.83 -19.99
CA ALA A 164 13.97 -12.59 -18.89
C ALA A 164 12.80 -11.83 -18.24
N ARG A 165 11.64 -11.85 -18.90
CA ARG A 165 10.41 -11.17 -18.45
C ARG A 165 9.93 -11.60 -17.05
N ALA A 166 10.34 -12.78 -16.59
CA ALA A 166 10.04 -13.27 -15.24
C ALA A 166 10.67 -12.41 -14.12
N GLN A 167 11.72 -11.64 -14.43
CA GLN A 167 12.37 -10.74 -13.47
C GLN A 167 11.55 -9.47 -13.18
N GLY A 168 10.43 -9.28 -13.88
CA GLY A 168 9.51 -8.17 -13.64
C GLY A 168 9.94 -6.86 -14.30
N LEU A 169 9.34 -5.78 -13.80
CA LEU A 169 9.48 -4.43 -14.35
C LEU A 169 9.98 -3.49 -13.26
N GLU A 170 10.73 -2.49 -13.70
CA GLU A 170 11.18 -1.39 -12.85
C GLU A 170 10.77 -0.05 -13.46
N LEU A 171 10.57 0.93 -12.59
CA LEU A 171 10.35 2.31 -13.00
C LEU A 171 11.66 2.91 -13.50
N THR A 172 11.59 3.56 -14.66
CA THR A 172 12.71 4.38 -15.14
C THR A 172 12.92 5.59 -14.22
N ARG A 173 14.03 6.34 -14.40
CA ARG A 173 14.24 7.58 -13.64
C ARG A 173 13.07 8.55 -13.80
N THR A 174 12.59 8.73 -15.04
CA THR A 174 11.41 9.56 -15.36
C THR A 174 10.15 8.98 -14.74
N GLY A 175 9.93 7.65 -14.84
CA GLY A 175 8.78 7.00 -14.22
C GLY A 175 8.72 7.21 -12.71
N ARG A 176 9.86 7.10 -12.01
CA ARG A 176 9.94 7.38 -10.57
C ARG A 176 9.62 8.83 -10.23
N ALA A 177 10.18 9.78 -10.97
CA ALA A 177 9.89 11.20 -10.74
C ALA A 177 8.39 11.50 -10.92
N VAL A 178 7.77 10.95 -11.97
CA VAL A 178 6.32 11.09 -12.19
C VAL A 178 5.52 10.46 -11.06
N MET A 179 5.86 9.24 -10.61
CA MET A 179 5.13 8.59 -9.52
C MET A 179 5.29 9.31 -8.19
N ARG A 180 6.50 9.76 -7.84
CA ARG A 180 6.71 10.57 -6.63
C ARG A 180 5.96 11.90 -6.68
N TYR A 181 5.93 12.56 -7.84
CA TYR A 181 5.12 13.76 -7.95
C TYR A 181 3.62 13.46 -7.75
N LEU A 182 3.12 12.37 -8.32
CA LEU A 182 1.72 11.96 -8.22
C LEU A 182 1.32 11.44 -6.83
N SER A 183 2.26 10.93 -6.02
CA SER A 183 1.98 10.59 -4.62
C SER A 183 1.70 11.86 -3.82
N ASP A 184 2.56 12.87 -4.02
CA ASP A 184 2.55 14.10 -3.23
C ASP A 184 1.46 15.07 -3.71
N HIS A 185 1.20 15.10 -5.02
CA HIS A 185 0.26 16.02 -5.66
C HIS A 185 -0.89 15.25 -6.31
N SER A 186 -2.12 15.67 -6.01
CA SER A 186 -3.28 15.23 -6.79
C SER A 186 -3.14 15.73 -8.23
N PRO A 187 -3.30 14.88 -9.27
CA PRO A 187 -3.15 15.31 -10.65
C PRO A 187 -4.18 16.41 -10.92
N THR A 188 -3.71 17.65 -10.97
CA THR A 188 -4.48 18.84 -11.34
C THR A 188 -4.07 19.20 -12.76
N LEU A 189 -4.99 19.74 -13.56
CA LEU A 189 -4.88 19.86 -15.04
C LEU A 189 -3.77 20.79 -15.58
N SER A 190 -2.80 21.21 -14.78
CA SER A 190 -1.87 22.25 -15.18
C SER A 190 -0.53 22.10 -14.48
N GLN A 191 0.49 21.81 -15.29
CA GLN A 191 1.92 21.95 -15.03
C GLN A 191 2.59 20.89 -14.14
N LEU A 192 3.53 20.20 -14.77
CA LEU A 192 4.50 19.29 -14.20
C LEU A 192 5.84 19.67 -14.84
N ASP A 193 6.42 20.77 -14.34
CA ASP A 193 7.79 21.15 -14.67
C ASP A 193 8.72 20.32 -13.78
N ILE A 194 9.26 19.24 -14.34
CA ILE A 194 10.26 18.41 -13.66
C ILE A 194 11.63 19.02 -13.97
N GLU A 195 12.09 19.93 -13.11
CA GLU A 195 13.51 20.32 -13.09
C GLU A 195 14.34 19.11 -12.65
N SER A 196 15.37 18.80 -13.45
CA SER A 196 16.16 17.56 -13.38
C SER A 196 17.44 17.68 -12.57
#